data_AF-A0A8X7XDI7-F1
#
_entry.id   AF-A0A8X7XDI7-F1
#
_cell.length_a   1.000
_cell.length_b   1.000
_cell.length_c   1.000
_cell.angle_alpha   90.00
_cell.angle_beta   90.00
_cell.angle_gamma   90.00
#
_symmetry.space_group_name_H-M   'P 1'
#
loop_
_entity.id
_entity.type
_entity.pdbx_description
1 polymer ?
#
loop_
_entity_poly.entity_id
_entity_poly.type
_entity_poly.pdbx_seq_one_letter_code
_entity_poly.pdbx_strand_id
1 'polypeptide(L)'
;MHFLLTKAIQTLKGKKCTRVYRGVKVEIRPKVSDAFRFGRFASTSTNITAAKDFGNGTFFRIKTCHGANISTYSVYQHESEVLIPPYEEFTVTEVKGKDVTLESKKVTVYKRCAPLPDPRKTLAFMKGYAQRRSTGLTWRRARPIDRAKSKVPAKGKVNAFPHFNN
;
A
#
# COMPACT_ATOMS: atom_id res chain seq x y z
N MET A 1 10.08 -11.32 6.27
CA MET A 1 8.72 -11.82 6.57
C MET A 1 7.68 -10.70 6.43
N HIS A 2 7.15 -10.44 5.23
CA HIS A 2 6.07 -9.44 5.04
C HIS A 2 4.96 -9.92 4.10
N PHE A 3 5.29 -10.75 3.10
CA PHE A 3 4.33 -11.21 2.10
C PHE A 3 3.13 -11.95 2.71
N LEU A 4 3.35 -12.95 3.57
CA LEU A 4 2.28 -13.75 4.16
C LEU A 4 1.36 -12.90 5.02
N LEU A 5 1.92 -12.05 5.88
CA LEU A 5 1.12 -11.15 6.72
C LEU A 5 0.33 -10.15 5.87
N THR A 6 0.95 -9.57 4.84
CA THR A 6 0.22 -8.72 3.87
C THR A 6 -0.93 -9.47 3.23
N LYS A 7 -0.73 -10.73 2.82
CA LYS A 7 -1.78 -11.56 2.24
C LYS A 7 -2.88 -11.89 3.23
N ALA A 8 -2.54 -12.25 4.47
CA ALA A 8 -3.50 -12.51 5.52
C ALA A 8 -4.39 -11.29 5.77
N ILE A 9 -3.81 -10.09 5.91
CA ILE A 9 -4.58 -8.85 6.09
C ILE A 9 -5.44 -8.54 4.86
N GLN A 10 -4.96 -8.76 3.65
CA GLN A 10 -5.77 -8.61 2.43
C GLN A 10 -6.97 -9.56 2.38
N THR A 11 -6.84 -10.77 2.93
CA THR A 11 -7.91 -11.77 3.02
C THR A 11 -8.89 -11.46 4.15
N LEU A 12 -8.39 -11.01 5.30
CA LEU A 12 -9.18 -10.79 6.51
C LEU A 12 -9.83 -9.40 6.59
N LYS A 13 -9.44 -8.45 5.71
CA LYS A 13 -10.01 -7.09 5.76
C LYS A 13 -11.54 -7.12 5.58
N GLY A 14 -12.23 -6.32 6.37
CA GLY A 14 -13.67 -6.13 6.24
C GLY A 14 -14.04 -5.32 4.99
N LYS A 15 -15.34 -5.32 4.64
CA LYS A 15 -15.89 -4.46 3.57
C LYS A 15 -16.03 -3.00 4.01
N LYS A 16 -16.20 -2.76 5.31
CA LYS A 16 -16.44 -1.43 5.90
C LYS A 16 -15.17 -0.94 6.57
N CYS A 17 -14.97 0.37 6.57
CA CYS A 17 -13.94 1.00 7.36
C CYS A 17 -14.29 0.94 8.84
N THR A 18 -13.28 0.83 9.70
CA THR A 18 -13.44 0.65 11.15
C THR A 18 -12.69 1.74 11.89
N ARG A 19 -13.28 2.20 13.01
CA ARG A 19 -12.63 3.12 13.94
C ARG A 19 -11.80 2.32 14.92
N VAL A 20 -10.52 2.68 15.02
CA VAL A 20 -9.53 2.02 15.85
C VAL A 20 -8.63 3.07 16.52
N TYR A 21 -7.90 2.63 17.53
CA TYR A 21 -7.14 3.48 18.42
C TYR A 21 -5.74 2.93 18.64
N ARG A 22 -4.76 3.82 18.84
CA ARG A 22 -3.39 3.45 19.13
C ARG A 22 -2.70 4.49 20.00
N GLY A 23 -2.34 4.11 21.22
CA GLY A 23 -1.39 4.87 22.03
C GLY A 23 0.06 4.54 21.67
N VAL A 24 0.92 5.55 21.68
CA VAL A 24 2.37 5.40 21.57
C VAL A 24 3.06 6.24 22.64
N LYS A 25 4.23 5.80 23.10
CA LYS A 25 5.02 6.49 24.14
C LYS A 25 5.77 7.74 23.64
N VAL A 26 5.97 7.83 22.32
CA VAL A 26 6.70 8.94 21.67
C VAL A 26 5.70 10.01 21.26
N GLU A 27 6.10 11.27 21.40
CA GLU A 27 5.32 12.41 20.92
C GLU A 27 5.52 12.62 19.41
N ILE A 28 4.41 12.70 18.68
CA ILE A 28 4.37 12.91 17.23
C ILE A 28 3.44 14.11 16.98
N ARG A 29 3.95 15.15 16.33
CA ARG A 29 3.25 16.41 16.08
C ARG A 29 3.03 16.65 14.59
N PRO A 30 2.08 15.95 13.95
CA PRO A 30 1.73 16.24 12.56
C PRO A 30 0.90 17.53 12.48
N LYS A 31 0.79 18.10 11.29
CA LYS A 31 -0.12 19.21 11.00
C LYS A 31 -1.41 18.68 10.39
N VAL A 32 -2.50 19.42 10.60
CA VAL A 32 -3.77 19.14 9.92
C VAL A 32 -3.54 19.20 8.40
N SER A 33 -4.14 18.27 7.68
CA SER A 33 -3.97 18.02 6.23
C SER A 33 -2.65 17.36 5.80
N ASP A 34 -1.74 17.05 6.73
CA ASP A 34 -0.56 16.24 6.40
C ASP A 34 -0.96 14.85 5.91
N ALA A 35 -0.20 14.33 4.94
CA ALA A 35 -0.24 12.92 4.58
C ALA A 35 0.51 12.12 5.65
N PHE A 36 -0.14 11.09 6.19
CA PHE A 36 0.41 10.28 7.27
C PHE A 36 0.45 8.81 6.88
N ARG A 37 1.56 8.14 7.22
CA ARG A 37 1.74 6.71 6.97
C ARG A 37 2.63 6.10 8.05
N PHE A 38 2.21 4.95 8.60
CA PHE A 38 3.00 4.26 9.63
C PHE A 38 4.29 3.61 9.08
N GLY A 39 4.33 3.29 7.78
CA GLY A 39 5.50 2.70 7.11
C GLY A 39 5.82 1.25 7.50
N ARG A 40 5.12 0.71 8.50
CA ARG A 40 5.15 -0.66 8.99
C ARG A 40 3.73 -1.11 9.31
N PHE A 41 3.54 -2.39 9.62
CA PHE A 41 2.28 -2.82 10.20
C PHE A 41 2.05 -2.10 11.53
N ALA A 42 0.88 -1.50 11.70
CA ALA A 42 0.53 -0.78 12.91
C ALA A 42 -0.56 -1.56 13.64
N SER A 43 -0.23 -2.06 14.82
CA SER A 43 -1.19 -2.66 15.74
C SER A 43 -2.08 -1.56 16.32
N THR A 44 -3.38 -1.78 16.32
CA THR A 44 -4.39 -0.86 16.86
C THR A 44 -5.46 -1.66 17.56
N SER A 45 -6.29 -1.01 18.37
CA SER A 45 -7.38 -1.65 19.09
C SER A 45 -8.70 -0.97 18.77
N THR A 46 -9.80 -1.72 18.71
CA THR A 46 -11.14 -1.11 18.76
C THR A 46 -11.51 -0.65 20.17
N ASN A 47 -10.79 -1.10 21.19
CA ASN A 47 -10.95 -0.72 22.59
C ASN A 47 -10.01 0.45 22.94
N ILE A 48 -10.61 1.58 23.33
CA ILE A 48 -9.88 2.80 23.70
C ILE A 48 -8.97 2.57 24.92
N THR A 49 -9.45 1.82 25.92
CA THR A 49 -8.70 1.57 27.16
C THR A 49 -7.45 0.76 26.84
N ALA A 50 -7.60 -0.37 26.13
CA ALA A 50 -6.47 -1.19 25.70
C ALA A 50 -5.46 -0.37 24.88
N ALA A 51 -5.94 0.50 23.97
CA ALA A 51 -5.05 1.36 23.19
C ALA A 51 -4.25 2.37 24.05
N LYS A 52 -4.83 2.88 25.15
CA LYS A 52 -4.17 3.83 26.05
C LYS A 52 -3.06 3.18 26.87
N ASP A 53 -3.18 1.90 27.19
CA ASP A 53 -2.18 1.16 27.98
C ASP A 53 -0.83 1.05 27.27
N PHE A 54 -0.80 1.18 25.94
CA PHE A 54 0.44 1.16 25.16
C PHE A 54 1.28 2.44 25.26
N GLY A 55 0.69 3.59 25.62
CA GLY A 55 1.44 4.83 25.80
C GLY A 55 0.62 6.11 25.76
N ASN A 56 1.19 7.17 26.36
CA ASN A 56 0.59 8.49 26.56
C ASN A 56 1.34 9.65 25.87
N GLY A 57 2.25 9.34 24.94
CA GLY A 57 2.99 10.33 24.16
C GLY A 57 2.16 10.90 23.02
N THR A 58 1.52 10.03 22.23
CA THR A 58 0.53 10.41 21.20
C THR A 58 -0.55 9.37 21.13
N PHE A 59 -1.80 9.80 21.03
CA PHE A 59 -2.97 8.94 20.92
C PHE A 59 -3.62 9.12 19.55
N PHE A 60 -3.60 8.08 18.74
CA PHE A 60 -4.18 8.10 17.41
C PHE A 60 -5.62 7.60 17.42
N ARG A 61 -6.52 8.37 16.83
CA ARG A 61 -7.88 7.99 16.49
C ARG A 61 -7.94 7.77 14.98
N ILE A 62 -8.14 6.54 14.55
CA ILE A 62 -7.88 6.17 13.17
C ILE A 62 -9.16 5.57 12.58
N LYS A 63 -9.57 6.05 11.41
CA LYS A 63 -10.55 5.35 10.57
C LYS A 63 -9.81 4.65 9.44
N THR A 64 -9.58 3.35 9.60
CA THR A 64 -8.90 2.50 8.62
C THR A 64 -9.92 1.78 7.73
N CYS A 65 -9.64 1.69 6.44
CA CYS A 65 -10.42 0.93 5.46
C CYS A 65 -9.70 -0.34 5.00
N HIS A 66 -8.43 -0.51 5.38
CA HIS A 66 -7.61 -1.65 4.98
C HIS A 66 -7.10 -2.50 6.15
N GLY A 67 -7.34 -2.07 7.39
CA GLY A 67 -7.06 -2.85 8.59
C GLY A 67 -7.91 -4.11 8.66
N ALA A 68 -7.34 -5.18 9.21
CA ALA A 68 -8.06 -6.42 9.48
C ALA A 68 -8.14 -6.67 10.98
N ASN A 69 -9.33 -7.04 11.46
CA ASN A 69 -9.50 -7.50 12.83
C ASN A 69 -8.83 -8.88 12.96
N ILE A 70 -7.84 -8.96 13.84
CA ILE A 70 -7.08 -10.17 14.11
C ILE A 70 -7.24 -10.63 15.56
N SER A 71 -8.23 -10.11 16.29
CA SER A 71 -8.45 -10.44 17.71
C SER A 71 -8.53 -11.95 17.94
N THR A 72 -9.18 -12.70 17.04
CA THR A 72 -9.30 -14.16 17.12
C THR A 72 -8.01 -14.93 16.88
N TYR A 73 -7.01 -14.30 16.26
CA TYR A 73 -5.69 -14.86 15.97
C TYR A 73 -4.62 -14.35 16.94
N SER A 74 -4.94 -13.36 17.76
CA SER A 74 -4.01 -12.78 18.73
C SER A 74 -3.94 -13.63 19.99
N VAL A 75 -2.75 -13.69 20.58
CA VAL A 75 -2.54 -14.26 21.92
C VAL A 75 -3.31 -13.45 22.97
N TYR A 76 -3.52 -12.16 22.72
CA TYR A 76 -4.18 -11.22 23.62
C TYR A 76 -5.54 -10.79 23.06
N GLN A 77 -6.51 -11.71 23.04
CA GLN A 77 -7.83 -11.45 22.45
C GLN A 77 -8.54 -10.22 23.04
N HIS A 78 -8.31 -9.94 24.33
CA HIS A 78 -8.88 -8.78 25.03
C HIS A 78 -8.41 -7.43 24.48
N GLU A 79 -7.26 -7.38 23.78
CA GLU A 79 -6.79 -6.16 23.12
C GLU A 79 -7.65 -5.78 21.92
N SER A 80 -8.53 -6.66 21.42
CA SER A 80 -9.41 -6.38 20.28
C SER A 80 -8.65 -5.83 19.08
N GLU A 81 -7.53 -6.50 18.75
CA GLU A 81 -6.53 -6.00 17.83
C GLU A 81 -7.03 -5.91 16.38
N VAL A 82 -6.79 -4.76 15.75
CA VAL A 82 -6.91 -4.52 14.32
C VAL A 82 -5.54 -4.14 13.79
N LEU A 83 -5.04 -4.90 12.81
CA LEU A 83 -3.73 -4.66 12.22
C LEU A 83 -3.85 -3.85 10.94
N ILE A 84 -3.29 -2.64 10.95
CA ILE A 84 -3.25 -1.74 9.81
C ILE A 84 -2.05 -2.09 8.91
N PRO A 85 -2.24 -2.29 7.61
CA PRO A 85 -1.16 -2.61 6.70
C PRO A 85 -0.24 -1.41 6.41
N PRO A 86 1.05 -1.64 6.10
CA PRO A 86 2.02 -0.57 5.86
C PRO A 86 1.74 0.26 4.61
N TYR A 87 0.82 -0.17 3.74
CA TYR A 87 0.50 0.49 2.48
C TYR A 87 -0.66 1.48 2.57
N GLU A 88 -1.38 1.52 3.69
CA GLU A 88 -2.47 2.46 3.89
C GLU A 88 -1.90 3.85 4.22
N GLU A 89 -2.42 4.87 3.53
CA GLU A 89 -2.07 6.27 3.71
C GLU A 89 -3.29 7.03 4.22
N PHE A 90 -3.05 7.89 5.20
CA PHE A 90 -4.07 8.64 5.92
C PHE A 90 -3.89 10.14 5.67
N THR A 91 -4.97 10.90 5.88
CA THR A 91 -4.88 12.35 6.05
C THR A 91 -5.13 12.68 7.51
N VAL A 92 -4.34 13.58 8.06
CA VAL A 92 -4.56 14.14 9.41
C VAL A 92 -5.72 15.10 9.34
N THR A 93 -6.83 14.78 10.01
CA THR A 93 -8.04 15.62 9.98
C THR A 93 -8.16 16.52 11.20
N GLU A 94 -7.55 16.14 12.32
CA GLU A 94 -7.60 16.89 13.56
C GLU A 94 -6.37 16.61 14.43
N VAL A 95 -5.88 17.63 15.12
CA VAL A 95 -4.80 17.53 16.11
C VAL A 95 -5.22 18.32 17.35
N LYS A 96 -5.33 17.65 18.49
CA LYS A 96 -5.75 18.21 19.79
C LYS A 96 -4.74 17.82 20.86
N GLY A 97 -3.74 18.67 21.09
CA GLY A 97 -2.64 18.34 22.01
C GLY A 97 -1.91 17.07 21.56
N LYS A 98 -2.08 15.98 22.31
CA LYS A 98 -1.49 14.66 22.00
C LYS A 98 -2.44 13.73 21.23
N ASP A 99 -3.70 14.10 21.04
CA ASP A 99 -4.65 13.34 20.23
C ASP A 99 -4.52 13.73 18.74
N VAL A 100 -4.40 12.74 17.87
CA VAL A 100 -4.31 12.90 16.41
C VAL A 100 -5.38 12.05 15.74
N THR A 101 -6.21 12.68 14.90
CA THR A 101 -7.24 11.98 14.12
C THR A 101 -6.76 11.74 12.69
N LEU A 102 -6.85 10.49 12.25
CA LEU A 102 -6.42 10.01 10.94
C LEU A 102 -7.60 9.39 10.17
N GLU A 103 -7.83 9.86 8.95
CA GLU A 103 -8.83 9.29 8.04
C GLU A 103 -8.13 8.61 6.85
N SER A 104 -8.52 7.36 6.56
CA SER A 104 -7.99 6.61 5.41
C SER A 104 -8.23 7.38 4.11
N LYS A 105 -7.15 7.59 3.33
CA LYS A 105 -7.17 8.36 2.09
C LYS A 105 -6.99 7.46 0.87
N LYS A 106 -5.89 6.71 0.82
CA LYS A 106 -5.52 5.89 -0.34
C LYS A 106 -4.53 4.79 0.07
N VAL A 107 -4.19 3.95 -0.90
CA VAL A 107 -3.13 2.95 -0.77
C VAL A 107 -1.93 3.34 -1.63
N THR A 108 -0.73 3.27 -1.04
CA THR A 108 0.53 3.58 -1.74
C THR A 108 1.52 2.42 -1.58
N VAL A 109 1.94 1.82 -2.70
CA VAL A 109 2.89 0.68 -2.73
C VAL A 109 4.13 1.05 -3.54
N TYR A 110 5.27 1.24 -2.86
CA TYR A 110 6.55 1.61 -3.49
C TYR A 110 7.31 0.41 -4.07
N LYS A 111 7.22 -0.75 -3.42
CA LYS A 111 7.85 -1.99 -3.89
C LYS A 111 6.76 -3.00 -4.25
N ARG A 112 6.61 -3.28 -5.55
CA ARG A 112 5.84 -4.43 -6.04
C ARG A 112 6.83 -5.52 -6.40
N CYS A 113 6.69 -6.69 -5.79
CA CYS A 113 7.40 -7.87 -6.28
C CYS A 113 6.81 -8.29 -7.63
N ALA A 114 7.65 -8.76 -8.55
CA ALA A 114 7.16 -9.55 -9.68
C ALA A 114 6.54 -10.85 -9.13
N PRO A 115 5.43 -11.34 -9.70
CA PRO A 115 4.94 -12.68 -9.37
C PRO A 115 6.08 -13.67 -9.56
N LEU A 116 6.38 -14.49 -8.54
CA LEU A 116 7.28 -15.62 -8.74
C LEU A 116 6.71 -16.47 -9.87
N PRO A 117 7.51 -16.85 -10.88
CA PRO A 117 7.00 -17.68 -11.94
C PRO A 117 6.49 -18.99 -11.33
N ASP A 118 5.27 -19.37 -11.71
CA ASP A 118 4.64 -20.61 -11.25
C ASP A 118 5.59 -21.79 -11.51
N PRO A 119 5.91 -22.63 -10.50
CA PRO A 119 6.77 -23.80 -10.67
C PRO A 119 6.35 -24.71 -11.85
N ARG A 120 5.03 -24.78 -12.12
CA ARG A 120 4.47 -25.54 -13.26
C ARG A 120 4.73 -24.85 -14.60
N LYS A 121 4.76 -23.52 -14.62
CA LYS A 121 5.08 -22.71 -15.81
C LYS A 121 6.58 -22.62 -16.07
N THR A 122 7.42 -22.67 -15.03
CA THR A 122 8.89 -22.77 -15.20
C THR A 122 9.31 -24.08 -15.83
N LEU A 123 8.64 -25.19 -15.51
CA LEU A 123 8.92 -26.47 -16.19
C LEU A 123 8.49 -26.43 -17.65
N ALA A 124 7.35 -25.83 -17.97
CA ALA A 124 6.92 -25.62 -19.36
C ALA A 124 7.91 -24.72 -20.13
N PHE A 125 8.44 -23.67 -19.49
CA PHE A 125 9.44 -22.77 -20.06
C PHE A 125 10.81 -23.46 -20.28
N MET A 126 11.30 -24.23 -19.30
CA MET A 126 12.54 -25.01 -19.39
C MET A 126 12.44 -26.14 -20.43
N LYS A 127 11.30 -26.84 -20.50
CA LYS A 127 11.03 -27.87 -21.53
C LYS A 127 10.98 -27.26 -22.94
N GLY A 128 10.41 -26.06 -23.10
CA GLY A 128 10.43 -25.34 -24.37
C GLY A 128 11.83 -24.94 -24.85
N TYR A 129 12.73 -24.60 -23.91
CA TYR A 129 14.14 -24.32 -24.22
C TYR A 129 14.95 -25.57 -24.59
N ALA A 130 14.67 -26.71 -23.93
CA ALA A 130 15.31 -27.98 -24.27
C ALA A 130 14.86 -28.53 -25.63
N GLN A 131 13.57 -28.38 -25.98
CA GLN A 131 13.03 -28.80 -27.28
C GLN A 131 13.63 -28.02 -28.46
N ARG A 132 13.98 -26.73 -28.26
CA ARG A 132 14.62 -25.88 -29.28
C ARG A 132 16.09 -26.19 -29.56
N ARG A 133 16.74 -27.01 -28.72
CA ARG A 133 18.13 -27.43 -28.94
C ARG A 133 18.26 -28.75 -29.70
N SER A 134 17.22 -29.59 -29.78
CA SER A 134 17.31 -30.89 -30.47
C SER A 134 16.82 -30.87 -31.92
N THR A 135 16.04 -29.87 -32.33
CA THR A 135 15.73 -29.66 -33.76
C THR A 135 16.67 -28.58 -34.30
N GLY A 136 17.70 -29.01 -35.03
CA GLY A 136 18.69 -28.14 -35.68
C GLY A 136 18.10 -27.27 -36.80
N LEU A 137 17.16 -26.37 -36.46
CA LEU A 137 16.72 -25.31 -37.35
C LEU A 137 17.74 -24.17 -37.28
N THR A 138 18.47 -24.06 -38.39
CA THR A 138 19.37 -22.97 -38.77
C THR A 138 18.91 -21.60 -38.26
N TRP A 139 19.84 -20.83 -37.69
CA TRP A 139 19.68 -19.42 -37.35
C TRP A 139 19.31 -18.58 -38.58
N ARG A 140 18.03 -18.52 -38.96
CA ARG A 140 17.55 -17.37 -39.72
C ARG A 140 17.58 -16.18 -38.76
N ARG A 141 18.45 -15.20 -39.08
CA ARG A 141 18.53 -13.90 -38.38
C ARG A 141 17.12 -13.45 -38.02
N ALA A 142 16.88 -13.22 -36.73
CA ALA A 142 15.66 -12.58 -36.29
C ALA A 142 15.48 -11.29 -37.10
N ARG A 143 14.33 -11.15 -37.77
CA ARG A 143 13.96 -9.88 -38.41
C ARG A 143 13.92 -8.81 -37.32
N PRO A 144 14.41 -7.58 -37.60
CA PRO A 144 14.30 -6.47 -36.66
C PRO A 144 12.84 -6.34 -36.21
N ILE A 145 12.63 -6.14 -34.91
CA ILE A 145 11.32 -5.82 -34.35
C ILE A 145 10.90 -4.50 -34.97
N ASP A 146 9.83 -4.52 -35.76
CA ASP A 146 9.19 -3.31 -36.26
C ASP A 146 8.78 -2.44 -35.06
N ARG A 147 9.43 -1.28 -34.97
CA ARG A 147 9.17 -0.25 -33.98
C ARG A 147 7.76 0.30 -34.24
N ALA A 148 6.77 -0.26 -33.55
CA ALA A 148 5.42 0.29 -33.53
C ALA A 148 5.50 1.77 -33.13
N LYS A 149 5.14 2.66 -34.07
CA LYS A 149 5.03 4.10 -33.86
C LYS A 149 3.92 4.35 -32.84
N SER A 150 4.29 4.62 -31.59
CA SER A 150 3.44 5.33 -30.64
C SER A 150 3.19 6.73 -31.20
N LYS A 151 1.95 7.02 -31.61
CA LYS A 151 1.49 8.39 -31.89
C LYS A 151 1.47 9.14 -30.57
N VAL A 152 2.43 10.04 -30.39
CA VAL A 152 2.41 11.11 -29.39
C VAL A 152 1.50 12.21 -29.92
N PRO A 153 0.45 12.65 -29.20
CA PRO A 153 -0.29 13.85 -29.59
C PRO A 153 0.61 15.09 -29.40
N ALA A 154 0.66 15.92 -30.44
CA ALA A 154 1.53 17.08 -30.53
C ALA A 154 1.17 18.16 -29.49
N LYS A 155 2.20 18.78 -28.91
CA LYS A 155 2.12 20.01 -28.12
C LYS A 155 1.56 21.14 -29.00
N GLY A 156 0.41 21.67 -28.62
CA GLY A 156 -0.12 22.93 -29.13
C GLY A 156 0.73 24.12 -28.63
N LYS A 157 1.02 25.05 -29.54
CA LYS A 157 1.86 26.22 -29.34
C LYS A 157 1.22 27.22 -28.35
N VAL A 158 2.08 27.79 -27.52
CA VAL A 158 1.81 28.98 -26.71
C VAL A 158 1.79 30.19 -27.66
N ASN A 159 0.74 30.99 -27.65
CA ASN A 159 0.72 32.32 -28.26
C ASN A 159 0.37 33.34 -27.17
N ALA A 160 1.09 34.46 -27.24
CA ALA A 160 1.15 35.52 -26.26
C ALA A 160 -0.15 36.33 -26.10
N PHE A 161 -0.24 36.95 -24.92
CA PHE A 161 -1.15 38.03 -24.54
C PHE A 161 -1.38 39.08 -25.64
N PRO A 162 -2.53 39.77 -25.54
CA PRO A 162 -2.47 41.22 -25.52
C PRO A 162 -3.07 41.78 -24.22
N HIS A 163 -2.35 42.73 -23.64
CA HIS A 163 -2.91 43.77 -22.78
C HIS A 163 -3.91 44.61 -23.58
N PHE A 164 -5.01 45.06 -22.97
CA PHE A 164 -5.37 46.49 -22.94
C PHE A 164 -6.47 46.77 -21.89
N ASN A 165 -6.30 47.89 -21.17
CA ASN A 165 -7.21 48.48 -20.20
C ASN A 165 -8.54 48.91 -20.82
N ASN A 166 -9.62 48.82 -20.03
CA ASN A 166 -10.33 49.97 -19.46
C ASN A 166 -11.16 49.51 -18.26
#